data_AF-A0A0H2SHR1-F1
#
_entry.id   AF-A0A0H2SHR1-F1
#
_cell.length_a   1.000
_cell.length_b   1.000
_cell.length_c   1.000
_cell.angle_alpha   90.00
_cell.angle_beta   90.00
_cell.angle_gamma   90.00
#
_symmetry.space_group_name_H-M   'P 1'
#
loop_
_entity.id
_entity.type
_entity.pdbx_description
1 polymer ?
#
loop_
_entity_poly.entity_id
_entity_poly.type
_entity_poly.pdbx_seq_one_letter_code
_entity_poly.pdbx_strand_id
1 'polypeptide(L)'
;MKKYILDYPNLEVKNSFSKLILEANYGLKEDELEIINEIYIKIAENDVKGLIEEIKKIISAIPYNLHKKEEKYYHSLIYTIIASAGIDVKAEELTNLGRSDLVIDFDKRIYLFEIKIDKNAEEAINQIKEKKYYEKYSGKEIYIIGININSEKRNIEDYIIEKI
;
A
#
# COMPACT_ATOMS: atom_id res chain seq x y z
N MET A 1 30.27 6.63 19.49
CA MET A 1 29.39 7.41 18.58
C MET A 1 27.96 6.99 18.87
N LYS A 2 27.09 7.87 19.40
CA LYS A 2 25.68 7.51 19.60
C LYS A 2 24.99 7.48 18.23
N LYS A 3 24.31 6.39 17.92
CA LYS A 3 23.44 6.27 16.75
C LYS A 3 22.01 6.53 17.21
N TYR A 4 21.30 7.38 16.49
CA TYR A 4 19.87 7.60 16.69
C TYR A 4 19.12 6.95 15.53
N ILE A 5 17.99 6.33 15.85
CA ILE A 5 17.02 5.87 14.86
C ILE A 5 15.99 6.99 14.77
N LEU A 6 15.85 7.59 13.59
CA LEU A 6 14.76 8.51 13.31
C LEU A 6 13.56 7.68 12.90
N ASP A 7 12.48 7.81 13.64
CA ASP A 7 11.20 7.19 13.37
C ASP A 7 10.08 8.10 13.88
N TYR A 8 8.84 7.77 13.54
CA TYR A 8 7.68 8.47 14.06
C TYR A 8 7.49 8.17 15.55
N PRO A 9 7.13 9.18 16.37
CA PRO A 9 6.91 8.96 17.80
C PRO A 9 5.68 8.09 18.08
N ASN A 10 4.68 8.11 17.19
CA ASN A 10 3.47 7.32 17.26
C ASN A 10 2.75 7.29 15.89
N LEU A 11 1.66 6.52 15.80
CA LEU A 11 0.88 6.34 14.58
C LEU A 11 0.07 7.58 14.17
N GLU A 12 -0.33 8.41 15.13
CA GLU A 12 -1.01 9.69 14.87
C GLU A 12 -0.08 10.66 14.12
N VAL A 13 1.17 10.78 14.57
CA VAL A 13 2.17 11.62 13.90
C VAL A 13 2.54 11.06 12.52
N LYS A 14 2.66 9.73 12.38
CA LYS A 14 2.84 9.09 11.07
C LYS A 14 1.68 9.42 10.13
N ASN A 15 0.44 9.28 10.59
CA ASN A 15 -0.78 9.60 9.84
C ASN A 15 -0.80 11.07 9.39
N SER A 16 -0.68 12.02 10.32
CA SER A 16 -0.71 13.45 10.00
C SER A 16 0.41 13.83 9.03
N PHE A 17 1.61 13.30 9.22
CA PHE A 17 2.72 13.54 8.31
C PHE A 17 2.46 12.95 6.92
N SER A 18 1.89 11.74 6.82
CA SER A 18 1.49 11.13 5.55
C SER A 18 0.41 11.94 4.83
N LYS A 19 -0.56 12.52 5.55
CA LYS A 19 -1.55 13.45 4.96
C LYS A 19 -0.87 14.69 4.35
N LEU A 20 0.07 15.30 5.07
CA LEU A 20 0.86 16.43 4.53
C LEU A 20 1.67 16.04 3.29
N ILE A 21 2.20 14.81 3.23
CA ILE A 21 2.88 14.31 2.03
C ILE A 21 1.91 14.21 0.85
N LEU A 22 0.70 13.67 1.08
CA LEU A 22 -0.35 13.57 0.07
C LEU A 22 -0.73 14.93 -0.50
N GLU A 23 -0.95 15.92 0.36
CA GLU A 23 -1.25 17.29 -0.07
C GLU A 23 -0.09 17.89 -0.86
N ALA A 24 1.13 17.85 -0.31
CA ALA A 24 2.28 18.56 -0.88
C ALA A 24 2.82 17.95 -2.18
N ASN A 25 2.76 16.62 -2.34
CA ASN A 25 3.39 15.91 -3.46
C ASN A 25 2.40 15.36 -4.48
N TYR A 26 1.15 15.12 -4.07
CA TYR A 26 0.13 14.49 -4.91
C TYR A 26 -1.07 15.40 -5.14
N GLY A 27 -1.08 16.60 -4.55
CA GLY A 27 -2.09 17.63 -4.83
C GLY A 27 -3.48 17.30 -4.30
N LEU A 28 -3.57 16.35 -3.36
CA LEU A 28 -4.82 16.00 -2.71
C LEU A 28 -5.24 17.12 -1.74
N LYS A 29 -6.54 17.41 -1.69
CA LYS A 29 -7.18 18.43 -0.86
C LYS A 29 -7.88 17.78 0.33
N GLU A 30 -8.22 18.59 1.32
CA GLU A 30 -8.85 18.17 2.57
C GLU A 30 -10.09 17.29 2.37
N ASP A 31 -11.00 17.63 1.44
CA ASP A 31 -12.19 16.83 1.12
C ASP A 31 -11.84 15.42 0.60
N GLU A 32 -10.73 15.27 -0.13
CA GLU A 32 -10.25 13.98 -0.64
C GLU A 32 -9.55 13.17 0.47
N LEU A 33 -9.08 13.85 1.52
CA LEU A 33 -8.54 13.20 2.71
C LEU A 33 -9.62 12.64 3.63
N GLU A 34 -10.91 13.01 3.47
CA GLU A 34 -12.00 12.34 4.18
C GLU A 34 -12.20 10.90 3.69
N ILE A 35 -11.96 10.64 2.38
CA ILE A 35 -12.01 9.31 1.76
C ILE A 35 -10.97 8.36 2.40
N ILE A 36 -9.89 8.90 2.97
CA ILE A 36 -8.87 8.10 3.66
C ILE A 36 -9.45 7.39 4.90
N ASN A 37 -10.53 7.87 5.51
CA ASN A 37 -11.19 7.15 6.60
C ASN A 37 -11.80 5.83 6.12
N GLU A 38 -12.28 5.77 4.87
CA GLU A 38 -12.83 4.54 4.29
C GLU A 38 -11.75 3.47 4.16
N ILE A 39 -10.49 3.83 3.87
CA ILE A 39 -9.36 2.89 3.82
C ILE A 39 -9.23 2.12 5.15
N TYR A 40 -9.37 2.81 6.28
CA TYR A 40 -9.34 2.18 7.61
C TYR A 40 -10.54 1.26 7.83
N ILE A 41 -11.74 1.70 7.43
CA ILE A 41 -12.97 0.89 7.55
C ILE A 41 -12.83 -0.41 6.75
N LYS A 42 -12.37 -0.32 5.49
CA LYS A 42 -12.23 -1.49 4.62
C LYS A 42 -11.21 -2.50 5.14
N ILE A 43 -10.08 -2.05 5.70
CA ILE A 43 -9.13 -2.99 6.31
C ILE A 43 -9.71 -3.67 7.56
N ALA A 44 -10.42 -2.92 8.41
CA ALA A 44 -11.03 -3.44 9.64
C ALA A 44 -12.09 -4.50 9.35
N GLU A 45 -12.93 -4.26 8.33
CA GLU A 45 -13.98 -5.17 7.86
C GLU A 45 -13.44 -6.37 7.06
N ASN A 46 -12.13 -6.43 6.79
CA ASN A 46 -11.49 -7.40 5.89
C ASN A 46 -11.97 -7.29 4.42
N ASP A 47 -12.51 -6.14 4.02
CA ASP A 47 -12.95 -5.91 2.66
C ASP A 47 -11.77 -5.46 1.78
N VAL A 48 -10.91 -6.42 1.42
CA VAL A 48 -9.72 -6.16 0.59
C VAL A 48 -10.09 -5.62 -0.79
N LYS A 49 -11.25 -6.02 -1.33
CA LYS A 49 -11.73 -5.48 -2.61
C LYS A 49 -12.13 -4.02 -2.46
N GLY A 50 -12.94 -3.71 -1.45
CA GLY A 50 -13.31 -2.33 -1.12
C GLY A 50 -12.09 -1.45 -0.87
N LEU A 51 -11.08 -1.96 -0.14
CA LEU A 51 -9.81 -1.26 0.09
C LEU A 51 -9.14 -0.84 -1.23
N ILE A 52 -9.03 -1.76 -2.19
CA ILE A 52 -8.41 -1.47 -3.50
C ILE A 52 -9.24 -0.45 -4.28
N GLU A 53 -10.57 -0.52 -4.22
CA GLU A 53 -11.44 0.46 -4.88
C GLU A 53 -11.32 1.86 -4.26
N GLU A 54 -11.19 1.99 -2.94
CA GLU A 54 -10.91 3.28 -2.31
C GLU A 54 -9.52 3.83 -2.70
N ILE A 55 -8.50 2.97 -2.78
CA ILE A 55 -7.18 3.36 -3.29
C ILE A 55 -7.29 3.89 -4.73
N LYS A 56 -8.03 3.22 -5.60
CA LYS A 56 -8.26 3.68 -6.99
C LYS A 56 -8.91 5.05 -7.04
N LYS A 57 -9.90 5.32 -6.18
CA LYS A 57 -10.56 6.64 -6.12
C LYS A 57 -9.58 7.73 -5.73
N ILE A 58 -8.76 7.51 -4.71
CA ILE A 58 -7.74 8.46 -4.26
C ILE A 58 -6.71 8.73 -5.36
N ILE A 59 -6.21 7.67 -6.03
CA ILE A 59 -5.26 7.84 -7.15
C ILE A 59 -5.89 8.65 -8.31
N SER A 60 -7.20 8.48 -8.56
CA SER A 60 -7.91 9.19 -9.63
C SER A 60 -8.06 10.69 -9.37
N ALA A 61 -8.03 11.12 -8.11
CA ALA A 61 -8.09 12.53 -7.73
C ALA A 61 -6.76 13.28 -7.99
N ILE A 62 -5.65 12.55 -8.18
CA ILE A 62 -4.32 13.14 -8.38
C ILE A 62 -4.20 13.71 -9.80
N PRO A 63 -3.87 15.02 -9.96
CA PRO A 63 -3.64 15.65 -11.26
C PRO A 63 -2.64 14.89 -12.14
N TYR A 64 -2.96 14.70 -13.42
CA TYR A 64 -2.18 13.85 -14.34
C TYR A 64 -0.69 14.24 -14.44
N ASN A 65 -0.36 15.52 -14.25
CA ASN A 65 1.00 16.08 -14.35
C ASN A 65 1.87 15.78 -13.12
N LEU A 66 1.28 15.31 -12.01
CA LEU A 66 2.01 14.89 -10.81
C LEU A 66 2.40 13.42 -10.83
N HIS A 67 1.81 12.63 -11.74
CA HIS A 67 2.14 11.22 -11.88
C HIS A 67 3.50 10.98 -12.54
N LYS A 68 4.19 9.93 -12.08
CA LYS A 68 5.42 9.43 -12.69
C LYS A 68 5.24 8.01 -13.18
N LYS A 69 5.75 7.70 -14.37
CA LYS A 69 5.78 6.34 -14.94
C LYS A 69 6.92 5.52 -14.32
N GLU A 70 6.84 5.32 -13.01
CA GLU A 70 7.85 4.58 -12.25
C GLU A 70 7.16 3.66 -11.24
N GLU A 71 7.57 2.41 -11.17
CA GLU A 71 7.00 1.43 -10.23
C GLU A 71 7.13 1.93 -8.77
N LYS A 72 8.32 2.44 -8.41
CA LYS A 72 8.62 3.03 -7.09
C LYS A 72 7.74 4.22 -6.70
N TYR A 73 7.28 4.99 -7.69
CA TYR A 73 6.35 6.09 -7.45
C TYR A 73 5.01 5.54 -6.93
N TYR A 74 4.45 4.51 -7.59
CA TYR A 74 3.19 3.89 -7.16
C TYR A 74 3.32 3.13 -5.85
N HIS A 75 4.48 2.51 -5.59
CA HIS A 75 4.78 1.95 -4.27
C HIS A 75 4.68 3.01 -3.17
N SER A 76 5.38 4.14 -3.36
CA SER A 76 5.41 5.23 -2.38
C SER A 76 4.03 5.88 -2.21
N LEU A 77 3.29 6.03 -3.31
CA LEU A 77 1.93 6.57 -3.30
C LEU A 77 0.99 5.66 -2.49
N ILE A 78 0.92 4.37 -2.83
CA ILE A 78 0.03 3.42 -2.15
C ILE A 78 0.43 3.28 -0.67
N TYR A 79 1.73 3.23 -0.35
CA TYR A 79 2.21 3.30 1.03
C TYR A 79 1.66 4.52 1.76
N THR A 80 1.77 5.70 1.15
CA THR A 80 1.38 6.98 1.78
C THR A 80 -0.13 7.05 1.99
N ILE A 81 -0.93 6.54 1.03
CA ILE A 81 -2.40 6.43 1.16
C ILE A 81 -2.79 5.53 2.34
N ILE A 82 -2.12 4.40 2.52
CA ILE A 82 -2.43 3.48 3.63
C ILE A 82 -1.97 4.08 4.97
N ALA A 83 -0.77 4.67 5.00
CA ALA A 83 -0.22 5.29 6.19
C ALA A 83 -1.05 6.50 6.67
N SER A 84 -1.58 7.30 5.74
CA SER A 84 -2.46 8.43 6.07
C SER A 84 -3.82 7.99 6.64
N ALA A 85 -4.21 6.73 6.45
CA ALA A 85 -5.38 6.13 7.11
C ALA A 85 -5.11 5.71 8.56
N GLY A 86 -3.90 5.94 9.08
CA GLY A 86 -3.51 5.50 10.41
C GLY A 86 -3.36 4.00 10.51
N ILE A 87 -3.06 3.33 9.39
CA ILE A 87 -2.76 1.90 9.36
C ILE A 87 -1.25 1.71 9.50
N ASP A 88 -0.83 0.74 10.31
CA ASP A 88 0.58 0.36 10.39
C ASP A 88 1.02 -0.45 9.16
N VAL A 89 1.35 0.29 8.10
CA VAL A 89 1.95 -0.25 6.89
C VAL A 89 3.48 -0.18 6.97
N LYS A 90 4.13 -1.27 6.56
CA LYS A 90 5.59 -1.39 6.41
C LYS A 90 5.91 -1.48 4.92
N ALA A 91 6.89 -0.71 4.48
CA ALA A 91 7.42 -0.82 3.13
C ALA A 91 8.72 -1.63 3.13
N GLU A 92 9.01 -2.27 2.00
CA GLU A 92 10.34 -2.80 1.72
C GLU A 92 10.84 -3.81 2.77
N GLU A 93 9.95 -4.65 3.29
CA GLU A 93 10.30 -5.54 4.40
C GLU A 93 11.20 -6.70 3.93
N LEU A 94 12.44 -6.68 4.41
CA LEU A 94 13.48 -7.64 4.01
C LEU A 94 13.18 -9.04 4.56
N THR A 95 13.34 -10.04 3.70
CA THR A 95 13.44 -11.47 4.05
C THR A 95 14.72 -12.03 3.42
N ASN A 96 15.14 -13.23 3.85
CA ASN A 96 16.29 -13.91 3.24
C ASN A 96 16.10 -14.23 1.74
N LEU A 97 14.88 -14.18 1.22
CA LEU A 97 14.54 -14.56 -0.15
C LEU A 97 14.23 -13.36 -1.06
N GLY A 98 14.01 -12.19 -0.49
CA GLY A 98 13.61 -10.98 -1.21
C GLY A 98 12.88 -9.99 -0.32
N ARG A 99 12.09 -9.12 -0.95
CA ARG A 99 11.45 -7.98 -0.30
C ARG A 99 10.03 -7.85 -0.85
N SER A 100 9.02 -7.86 0.03
CA SER A 100 7.67 -7.48 -0.35
C SER A 100 7.56 -5.96 -0.40
N ASP A 101 6.71 -5.45 -1.29
CA ASP A 101 6.58 -4.01 -1.47
C ASP A 101 5.93 -3.36 -0.25
N LEU A 102 4.75 -3.86 0.14
CA LEU A 102 4.02 -3.38 1.33
C LEU A 102 3.50 -4.54 2.17
N VAL A 103 3.53 -4.37 3.47
CA VAL A 103 2.92 -5.28 4.45
C VAL A 103 2.05 -4.50 5.40
N ILE A 104 0.80 -4.92 5.54
CA ILE A 104 -0.09 -4.43 6.59
C ILE A 104 -0.25 -5.55 7.61
N ASP A 105 0.04 -5.24 8.87
CA ASP A 105 -0.27 -6.08 10.01
C ASP A 105 -1.47 -5.46 10.75
N PHE A 106 -2.64 -6.08 10.63
CA PHE A 106 -3.88 -5.57 11.21
C PHE A 106 -4.61 -6.69 11.94
N ASP A 107 -4.77 -6.54 13.26
CA ASP A 107 -5.31 -7.56 14.17
C ASP A 107 -4.59 -8.92 14.03
N LYS A 108 -5.31 -9.94 13.54
CA LYS A 108 -4.82 -11.31 13.32
C LYS A 108 -4.57 -11.59 11.83
N ARG A 109 -4.51 -10.54 11.01
CA ARG A 109 -4.45 -10.63 9.56
C ARG A 109 -3.20 -9.94 9.02
N ILE A 110 -2.62 -10.54 7.99
CA ILE A 110 -1.51 -9.97 7.23
C ILE A 110 -1.97 -9.75 5.80
N TYR A 111 -1.65 -8.59 5.25
CA TYR A 111 -1.88 -8.25 3.84
C TYR A 111 -0.54 -7.94 3.19
N LEU A 112 -0.13 -8.77 2.24
CA LEU A 112 1.12 -8.61 1.49
C LEU A 112 0.79 -8.09 0.10
N PHE A 113 1.31 -6.91 -0.23
CA PHE A 113 1.16 -6.32 -1.54
C PHE A 113 2.44 -6.46 -2.35
N GLU A 114 2.27 -6.76 -3.63
CA GLU A 114 3.29 -6.63 -4.66
C GLU A 114 2.70 -5.81 -5.81
N ILE A 115 3.42 -4.79 -6.26
CA ILE A 115 2.96 -3.82 -7.25
C ILE A 115 3.85 -3.93 -8.48
N LYS A 116 3.22 -4.01 -9.66
CA LYS A 116 3.88 -3.93 -10.96
C LYS A 116 3.28 -2.80 -11.79
N ILE A 117 4.06 -2.29 -12.74
CA ILE A 117 3.62 -1.27 -13.71
C ILE A 117 3.72 -1.81 -15.13
N ASP A 118 2.66 -1.64 -15.93
CA ASP A 118 2.54 -2.11 -17.32
C ASP A 118 2.87 -3.61 -17.49
N LYS A 119 2.47 -4.43 -16.51
CA LYS A 119 2.60 -5.89 -16.56
C LYS A 119 1.22 -6.53 -16.40
N ASN A 120 1.02 -7.37 -15.38
CA ASN A 120 -0.25 -7.98 -15.00
C ASN A 120 -0.19 -8.36 -13.51
N ALA A 121 -1.35 -8.54 -12.89
CA ALA A 121 -1.45 -8.89 -11.47
C ALA A 121 -0.97 -10.33 -11.16
N GLU A 122 -0.95 -11.22 -12.17
CA GLU A 122 -0.49 -12.61 -12.03
C GLU A 122 1.04 -12.68 -11.77
N GLU A 123 1.83 -11.87 -12.47
CA GLU A 123 3.27 -11.73 -12.20
C GLU A 123 3.52 -11.22 -10.78
N ALA A 124 2.74 -10.25 -10.32
CA ALA A 124 2.87 -9.70 -8.97
C ALA A 124 2.57 -10.76 -7.90
N ILE A 125 1.45 -11.48 -8.03
CA ILE A 125 1.08 -12.50 -7.04
C ILE A 125 2.00 -13.71 -7.05
N ASN A 126 2.49 -14.12 -8.23
CA ASN A 126 3.46 -15.21 -8.37
C ASN A 126 4.79 -14.84 -7.72
N GLN A 127 5.23 -13.58 -7.81
CA GLN A 127 6.43 -13.14 -7.09
C GLN A 127 6.28 -13.33 -5.57
N ILE A 128 5.12 -13.00 -4.98
CA ILE A 128 4.88 -13.23 -3.55
C ILE A 128 4.97 -14.73 -3.22
N LYS A 129 4.38 -15.59 -4.06
CA LYS A 129 4.37 -17.05 -3.89
C LYS A 129 5.75 -17.67 -4.00
N GLU A 130 6.53 -17.30 -5.01
CA GLU A 130 7.90 -17.80 -5.23
C GLU A 130 8.82 -17.42 -4.08
N LYS A 131 8.67 -16.19 -3.57
CA LYS A 131 9.51 -15.65 -2.52
C LYS A 131 9.06 -16.01 -1.11
N LYS A 132 7.84 -16.54 -0.98
CA LYS A 132 7.28 -17.10 0.27
C LYS A 132 7.30 -16.10 1.42
N TYR A 133 7.04 -14.81 1.12
CA TYR A 133 7.08 -13.73 2.11
C TYR A 133 6.14 -13.95 3.30
N TYR A 134 5.10 -14.76 3.11
CA TYR A 134 4.10 -15.13 4.10
C TYR A 134 4.60 -16.15 5.16
N GLU A 135 5.66 -16.93 4.90
CA GLU A 135 6.07 -18.04 5.78
C GLU A 135 6.47 -17.58 7.20
N LYS A 136 6.93 -16.33 7.37
CA LYS A 136 7.28 -15.78 8.68
C LYS A 136 6.08 -15.40 9.55
N TYR A 137 4.87 -15.34 8.97
CA TYR A 137 3.65 -14.89 9.63
C TYR A 137 2.78 -16.05 10.15
N SER A 138 3.42 -17.04 10.79
CA SER A 138 2.72 -18.21 11.31
C SER A 138 1.62 -17.83 12.33
N GLY A 139 0.46 -18.47 12.21
CA GLY A 139 -0.69 -18.25 13.10
C GLY A 139 -1.55 -17.03 12.79
N LYS A 140 -1.23 -16.28 11.71
CA LYS A 140 -2.07 -15.20 11.19
C LYS A 140 -2.85 -15.65 9.95
N GLU A 141 -3.96 -14.98 9.69
CA GLU A 141 -4.71 -15.11 8.45
C GLU A 141 -4.03 -14.26 7.36
N ILE A 142 -3.63 -14.86 6.24
CA ILE A 142 -2.76 -14.17 5.27
C ILE A 142 -3.49 -13.94 3.96
N TYR A 143 -3.46 -12.70 3.51
CA TYR A 143 -3.91 -12.26 2.21
C TYR A 143 -2.71 -11.80 1.39
N ILE A 144 -2.57 -12.33 0.18
CA ILE A 144 -1.59 -11.84 -0.80
C ILE A 144 -2.34 -11.09 -1.90
N ILE A 145 -1.80 -9.94 -2.28
CA ILE A 145 -2.41 -8.99 -3.20
C ILE A 145 -1.39 -8.64 -4.28
N GLY A 146 -1.64 -9.11 -5.50
CA GLY A 146 -0.91 -8.66 -6.68
C GLY A 146 -1.64 -7.48 -7.32
N ILE A 147 -0.96 -6.37 -7.55
CA ILE A 147 -1.50 -5.17 -8.19
C ILE A 147 -0.74 -4.89 -9.49
N ASN A 148 -1.47 -4.59 -10.56
CA ASN A 148 -0.89 -4.02 -11.76
C ASN A 148 -1.43 -2.61 -12.02
N ILE A 149 -0.51 -1.68 -12.21
CA ILE A 149 -0.75 -0.30 -12.55
C ILE A 149 -0.62 -0.14 -14.06
N ASN A 150 -1.63 0.45 -14.68
CA ASN A 150 -1.53 0.93 -16.04
C ASN A 150 -1.01 2.37 -16.04
N SER A 151 0.17 2.58 -16.59
CA SER A 151 0.83 3.90 -16.57
C SER A 151 0.13 4.94 -17.45
N GLU A 152 -0.58 4.53 -18.50
CA GLU A 152 -1.35 5.42 -19.38
C GLU A 152 -2.61 5.92 -18.66
N LYS A 153 -3.33 5.01 -17.99
CA LYS A 153 -4.52 5.30 -17.17
C LYS A 153 -4.14 5.90 -15.81
N ARG A 154 -2.87 5.80 -15.40
CA ARG A 154 -2.31 6.26 -14.12
C ARG A 154 -3.04 5.69 -12.91
N ASN A 155 -3.48 4.44 -13.00
CA ASN A 155 -4.25 3.79 -11.95
C ASN A 155 -4.11 2.26 -11.98
N ILE A 156 -4.63 1.60 -10.95
CA ILE A 156 -4.74 0.14 -10.87
C ILE A 156 -5.69 -0.35 -11.98
N GLU A 157 -5.17 -1.18 -12.88
CA GLU A 157 -5.94 -1.77 -13.96
C GLU A 157 -6.56 -3.10 -13.55
N ASP A 158 -5.76 -3.98 -12.96
CA ASP A 158 -6.16 -5.29 -12.46
C ASP A 158 -5.43 -5.64 -11.16
N TYR A 159 -6.05 -6.56 -10.42
CA TYR A 159 -5.51 -7.07 -9.16
C TYR A 159 -5.96 -8.51 -8.92
N ILE A 160 -5.18 -9.26 -8.15
CA ILE A 160 -5.54 -10.60 -7.67
C ILE A 160 -5.42 -10.59 -6.15
N ILE A 161 -6.41 -11.16 -5.48
CA ILE A 161 -6.42 -11.38 -4.03
C ILE A 161 -6.52 -12.88 -3.80
N GLU A 162 -5.58 -13.43 -3.04
CA GLU A 162 -5.66 -14.81 -2.57
C GLU A 162 -5.47 -14.87 -1.05
N LYS A 163 -6.16 -15.80 -0.43
CA LYS A 163 -5.97 -16.16 0.97
C LYS A 163 -5.14 -17.45 1.04
N ILE A 164 -4.11 -17.46 1.89
CA ILE A 164 -3.21 -18.62 2.10
C ILE A 164 -3.38 -19.16 3.51
#